data_AF-A0AA41QZH6-F1
#
_entry.id   AF-A0AA41QZH6-F1
#
_cell.length_a   1.000
_cell.length_b   1.000
_cell.length_c   1.000
_cell.angle_alpha   90.00
_cell.angle_beta   90.00
_cell.angle_gamma   90.00
#
_symmetry.space_group_name_H-M   'P 1'
#
loop_
_entity.id
_entity.type
_entity.pdbx_description
1 polymer ?
#
loop_
_entity_poly.entity_id
_entity_poly.type
_entity_poly.pdbx_seq_one_letter_code
_entity_poly.pdbx_strand_id
1 'polypeptide(L)'
;MTKATTVLTGHGLWYEGAPHDENGVRMYGRGTTGTGRGICRCGEKSPILHSAGQRQQWHREHKATIRSAATTAGATVKVGQVWADNDKRSVGRTITITTVGESRAEFFDGIHHRRALLTRFRPTSTGYRLVKDVLGTPQHEATLQD
;
A
#
# COMPACT_ATOMS: atom_id res chain seq x y z
N MET A 1 22.44 2.73 -6.49
CA MET A 1 21.25 2.88 -5.62
C MET A 1 20.00 2.66 -6.45
N THR A 2 19.34 1.51 -6.33
CA THR A 2 18.12 1.20 -7.09
C THR A 2 16.98 2.05 -6.53
N LYS A 3 16.51 3.03 -7.31
CA LYS A 3 15.33 3.85 -6.95
C LYS A 3 14.17 2.89 -6.75
N ALA A 4 13.71 2.70 -5.51
CA ALA A 4 12.53 1.89 -5.24
C ALA A 4 11.38 2.46 -6.08
N THR A 5 10.87 1.66 -7.02
CA THR A 5 9.82 2.08 -7.94
C THR A 5 8.57 2.37 -7.12
N THR A 6 8.29 3.64 -6.89
CA THR A 6 7.24 4.19 -6.02
C THR A 6 5.86 4.16 -6.70
N VAL A 7 5.66 3.24 -7.64
CA VAL A 7 4.44 3.09 -8.41
C VAL A 7 3.50 2.22 -7.61
N LEU A 8 2.56 2.88 -6.93
CA LEU A 8 1.33 2.24 -6.47
C LEU A 8 0.48 2.00 -7.73
N THR A 9 0.25 0.73 -8.07
CA THR A 9 -0.63 0.36 -9.19
C THR A 9 -1.98 1.06 -9.02
N GLY A 10 -2.45 1.75 -10.06
CA GLY A 10 -3.71 2.51 -10.01
C GLY A 10 -3.62 3.92 -9.43
N HIS A 11 -2.44 4.42 -9.00
CA HIS A 11 -2.27 5.78 -8.45
C HIS A 11 -1.28 6.61 -9.27
N GLY A 12 -1.62 6.84 -10.54
CA GLY A 12 -0.96 7.84 -11.39
C GLY A 12 -1.71 9.16 -11.38
N LEU A 13 -1.02 10.28 -11.59
CA LEU A 13 -1.67 11.57 -11.82
C LEU A 13 -2.16 11.59 -13.28
N TRP A 14 -3.45 11.86 -13.50
CA TRP A 14 -4.00 11.97 -14.85
C TRP A 14 -3.34 13.11 -15.62
N TYR A 15 -3.02 12.83 -16.89
CA TYR A 15 -2.39 13.78 -17.83
C TYR A 15 -1.23 14.57 -17.22
N GLU A 16 -0.40 13.91 -16.40
CA GLU A 16 0.81 14.48 -15.78
C GLU A 16 0.58 15.74 -14.91
N GLY A 17 -0.67 15.97 -14.49
CA GLY A 17 -1.05 17.15 -13.72
C GLY A 17 -1.62 18.29 -14.57
N ALA A 18 -2.23 18.00 -15.72
CA ALA A 18 -3.10 18.95 -16.38
C ALA A 18 -4.23 19.41 -15.44
N PRO A 19 -4.64 20.69 -15.49
CA PRO A 19 -5.75 21.18 -14.67
C PRO A 19 -7.08 20.61 -15.19
N HIS A 20 -7.91 20.19 -14.24
CA HIS A 20 -9.29 19.77 -14.47
C HIS A 20 -10.25 20.66 -13.69
N ASP A 21 -11.48 20.78 -14.20
CA ASP A 21 -12.57 21.47 -13.50
C ASP A 21 -13.16 20.59 -12.37
N GLU A 22 -14.27 21.05 -11.79
CA GLU A 22 -14.98 20.31 -10.74
C GLU A 22 -15.58 18.98 -11.23
N ASN A 23 -15.98 18.90 -12.50
CA ASN A 23 -16.52 17.71 -13.13
C ASN A 23 -15.42 16.69 -13.50
N GLY A 24 -14.16 17.11 -13.42
CA GLY A 24 -13.01 16.30 -13.81
C GLY A 24 -12.75 16.35 -15.31
N VAL A 25 -13.32 17.32 -16.03
CA VAL A 25 -13.03 17.59 -17.43
C VAL A 25 -11.75 18.41 -17.51
N ARG A 26 -10.88 18.06 -18.45
CA ARG A 26 -9.61 18.77 -18.66
C ARG A 26 -9.88 20.16 -19.23
N MET A 27 -9.37 21.21 -18.58
CA MET A 27 -9.67 22.61 -18.94
C MET A 27 -8.92 23.11 -20.19
N TYR A 28 -7.77 22.54 -20.52
CA TYR A 28 -6.94 22.97 -21.67
C TYR A 28 -6.45 21.77 -22.49
N GLY A 29 -6.33 21.94 -23.82
CA GLY A 29 -6.05 20.86 -24.76
C GLY A 29 -4.74 20.10 -24.52
N ARG A 30 -3.58 20.77 -24.52
CA ARG A 30 -2.26 20.08 -24.43
C ARG A 30 -1.34 20.54 -23.30
N GLY A 31 -1.65 21.63 -22.60
CA GLY A 31 -0.80 22.17 -21.53
C GLY A 31 -1.00 21.51 -20.17
N THR A 32 0.00 21.69 -19.30
CA THR A 32 -0.09 21.46 -17.84
C THR A 32 -0.19 22.78 -17.06
N THR A 33 -0.11 23.92 -17.75
CA THR A 33 -0.25 25.27 -17.18
C THR A 33 -1.69 25.58 -16.79
N GLY A 34 -1.86 26.56 -15.91
CA GLY A 34 -3.17 27.06 -15.49
C GLY A 34 -3.65 26.54 -14.15
N THR A 35 -4.71 27.19 -13.67
CA THR A 35 -5.39 26.92 -12.40
C THR A 35 -6.42 25.81 -12.58
N GLY A 36 -6.44 24.84 -11.68
CA GLY A 36 -7.41 23.75 -11.67
C GLY A 36 -6.99 22.60 -10.76
N ARG A 37 -7.78 21.52 -10.78
CA ARG A 37 -7.58 20.34 -9.93
C ARG A 37 -6.67 19.32 -10.60
N GLY A 38 -5.87 18.60 -9.80
CA GLY A 38 -5.23 17.36 -10.20
C GLY A 38 -6.15 16.18 -9.88
N ILE A 39 -6.14 15.16 -10.74
CA ILE A 39 -6.95 13.94 -10.57
C ILE A 39 -6.02 12.74 -10.44
N CYS A 40 -6.11 12.00 -9.33
CA CYS A 40 -5.42 10.73 -9.20
C CYS A 40 -6.22 9.62 -9.92
N ARG A 41 -5.54 8.60 -10.46
CA ARG A 41 -6.18 7.43 -11.10
C ARG A 41 -7.11 6.64 -10.17
N CYS A 42 -7.03 6.83 -8.86
CA CYS A 42 -8.01 6.29 -7.91
C CYS A 42 -9.34 7.07 -7.85
N GLY A 43 -9.46 8.21 -8.55
CA GLY A 43 -10.66 9.05 -8.58
C GLY A 43 -10.59 10.30 -7.68
N GLU A 44 -9.66 10.34 -6.73
CA GLU A 44 -9.51 11.48 -5.81
C GLU A 44 -9.12 12.76 -6.56
N LYS A 45 -9.71 13.89 -6.15
CA LYS A 45 -9.50 15.22 -6.75
C LYS A 45 -8.80 16.15 -5.75
N SER A 46 -7.78 16.88 -6.21
CA SER A 46 -7.15 17.92 -5.39
C SER A 46 -8.09 19.12 -5.17
N PRO A 47 -7.82 20.00 -4.19
CA PRO A 47 -8.32 21.38 -4.25
C PRO A 47 -7.89 22.10 -5.54
N ILE A 48 -8.43 23.29 -5.81
CA ILE A 48 -7.98 24.10 -6.94
C ILE A 48 -6.55 24.58 -6.67
N LEU A 49 -5.63 24.28 -7.60
CA LEU A 49 -4.21 24.59 -7.48
C LEU A 49 -3.78 25.41 -8.71
N HIS A 50 -2.84 26.34 -8.53
CA HIS A 50 -2.50 27.35 -9.53
C HIS A 50 -1.38 26.91 -10.49
N SER A 51 -0.72 25.78 -10.20
CA SER A 51 0.38 25.28 -11.04
C SER A 51 0.43 23.76 -11.10
N ALA A 52 1.08 23.26 -12.16
CA ALA A 52 1.35 21.83 -12.33
C ALA A 52 2.19 21.27 -11.16
N GLY A 53 3.18 22.04 -10.69
CA GLY A 53 4.03 21.65 -9.57
C GLY A 53 3.25 21.43 -8.27
N GLN A 54 2.26 22.28 -7.98
CA GLN A 54 1.37 22.09 -6.84
C GLN A 54 0.52 20.82 -6.98
N ARG A 55 -0.05 20.55 -8.17
CA ARG A 55 -0.81 19.32 -8.43
C ARG A 55 0.04 18.07 -8.29
N GLN A 56 1.28 18.11 -8.75
CA GLN A 56 2.24 17.02 -8.58
C GLN A 56 2.61 16.81 -7.11
N GLN A 57 2.83 17.89 -6.35
CA GLN A 57 3.08 17.83 -4.91
C GLN A 57 1.91 17.21 -4.16
N TRP A 58 0.69 17.70 -4.38
CA TRP A 58 -0.54 17.12 -3.82
C TRP A 58 -0.63 15.62 -4.13
N HIS A 59 -0.34 15.21 -5.36
CA HIS A 59 -0.38 13.79 -5.72
C HIS A 59 0.71 12.96 -5.00
N ARG A 60 1.88 13.52 -4.74
CA ARG A 60 2.92 12.86 -3.92
C ARG A 60 2.43 12.65 -2.49
N GLU A 61 1.83 13.67 -1.89
CA GLU A 61 1.26 13.64 -0.53
C GLU A 61 0.10 12.66 -0.44
N HIS A 62 -0.87 12.75 -1.36
CA HIS A 62 -1.98 11.80 -1.45
C HIS A 62 -1.49 10.34 -1.52
N LYS A 63 -0.51 10.04 -2.38
CA LYS A 63 0.10 8.70 -2.44
C LYS A 63 0.78 8.31 -1.12
N ALA A 64 1.43 9.25 -0.44
CA ALA A 64 2.03 8.97 0.87
C ALA A 64 0.94 8.62 1.89
N THR A 65 -0.16 9.37 1.93
CA THR A 65 -1.31 9.06 2.79
C THR A 65 -1.90 7.69 2.49
N ILE A 66 -2.10 7.32 1.22
CA ILE A 66 -2.58 5.99 0.85
C ILE A 66 -1.60 4.89 1.28
N ARG A 67 -0.28 5.10 1.17
CA ARG A 67 0.71 4.13 1.69
C ARG A 67 0.66 4.00 3.20
N SER A 68 0.51 5.12 3.89
CA SER A 68 0.40 5.14 5.35
C SER A 68 -0.90 4.48 5.79
N ALA A 69 -2.03 4.76 5.14
CA ALA A 69 -3.30 4.12 5.40
C ALA A 69 -3.23 2.60 5.10
N ALA A 70 -2.63 2.18 3.99
CA ALA A 70 -2.40 0.76 3.69
C ALA A 70 -1.41 0.09 4.65
N THR A 71 -0.54 0.88 5.28
CA THR A 71 0.37 0.44 6.34
C THR A 71 -0.35 0.30 7.69
N THR A 72 -1.21 1.25 8.03
CA THR A 72 -1.99 1.28 9.29
C THR A 72 -3.14 0.29 9.26
N ALA A 73 -3.82 0.16 8.12
CA ALA A 73 -4.73 -0.93 7.82
C ALA A 73 -3.99 -2.23 7.44
N GLY A 74 -2.65 -2.20 7.43
CA GLY A 74 -1.83 -3.38 7.24
C GLY A 74 -2.15 -4.35 8.35
N ALA A 75 -2.84 -5.43 7.99
CA ALA A 75 -3.24 -6.50 8.87
C ALA A 75 -2.11 -6.78 9.85
N THR A 76 -2.37 -6.54 11.14
CA THR A 76 -1.46 -6.97 12.20
C THR A 76 -1.07 -8.40 11.88
N VAL A 77 0.22 -8.65 11.71
CA VAL A 77 0.71 -9.98 11.38
C VAL A 77 0.32 -10.88 12.55
N LYS A 78 -0.43 -11.94 12.28
CA LYS A 78 -0.91 -12.90 13.28
C LYS A 78 -0.34 -14.27 12.96
N VAL A 79 -0.04 -15.03 14.02
CA VAL A 79 0.31 -16.45 13.90
C VAL A 79 -0.83 -17.19 13.18
N GLY A 80 -0.49 -18.02 12.21
CA GLY A 80 -1.44 -18.78 11.39
C GLY A 80 -1.87 -18.10 10.09
N GLN A 81 -1.56 -16.80 9.88
CA GLN A 81 -1.83 -16.16 8.59
C GLN A 81 -0.97 -16.76 7.47
N VAL A 82 -1.52 -16.79 6.26
CA VAL A 82 -0.79 -17.18 5.05
C VAL A 82 -0.56 -15.95 4.17
N TRP A 83 0.69 -15.74 3.79
CA TRP A 83 1.12 -14.62 2.97
C TRP A 83 1.83 -15.11 1.70
N ALA A 84 1.56 -14.49 0.56
CA ALA A 84 2.28 -14.74 -0.69
C ALA A 84 3.50 -13.83 -0.78
N ASP A 85 4.62 -14.36 -1.25
CA ASP A 85 5.80 -13.57 -1.57
C ASP A 85 5.65 -12.89 -2.93
N ASN A 86 5.80 -11.57 -2.97
CA ASN A 86 5.74 -10.80 -4.21
C ASN A 86 7.10 -10.70 -4.94
N ASP A 87 8.21 -11.24 -4.41
CA ASP A 87 9.47 -11.27 -5.16
C ASP A 87 9.30 -12.11 -6.43
N LYS A 88 9.55 -11.48 -7.58
CA LYS A 88 9.48 -12.11 -8.91
C LYS A 88 10.34 -13.37 -9.06
N ARG A 89 11.33 -13.59 -8.17
CA ARG A 89 12.18 -14.80 -8.15
C ARG A 89 11.51 -15.96 -7.41
N SER A 90 10.38 -15.75 -6.78
CA SER A 90 9.69 -16.73 -5.93
C SER A 90 8.19 -16.77 -6.26
N VAL A 91 7.86 -16.69 -7.55
CA VAL A 91 6.48 -16.75 -8.03
C VAL A 91 5.78 -17.99 -7.48
N GLY A 92 4.60 -17.78 -6.89
CA GLY A 92 3.78 -18.85 -6.32
C GLY A 92 4.16 -19.26 -4.89
N ARG A 93 5.24 -18.72 -4.31
CA ARG A 93 5.61 -19.03 -2.92
C ARG A 93 4.63 -18.40 -1.94
N THR A 94 4.13 -19.23 -1.03
CA THR A 94 3.39 -18.80 0.16
C THR A 94 4.14 -19.16 1.44
N ILE A 95 3.94 -18.35 2.47
CA ILE A 95 4.53 -18.55 3.80
C ILE A 95 3.43 -18.53 4.85
N THR A 96 3.57 -19.36 5.87
CA THR A 96 2.66 -19.38 7.02
C THR A 96 3.38 -18.83 8.23
N ILE A 97 2.78 -17.83 8.90
CA ILE A 97 3.36 -17.23 10.11
C ILE A 97 3.28 -18.22 11.26
N THR A 98 4.40 -18.50 11.90
CA THR A 98 4.48 -19.40 13.06
C THR A 98 4.62 -18.63 14.37
N THR A 99 5.35 -17.52 14.35
CA THR A 99 5.64 -16.70 15.53
C THR A 99 5.67 -15.23 15.15
N VAL A 100 5.15 -14.36 16.02
CA VAL A 100 5.23 -12.90 15.83
C VAL A 100 5.93 -12.32 17.04
N GLY A 101 7.12 -11.76 16.82
CA GLY A 101 7.84 -10.97 17.82
C GLY A 101 7.64 -9.47 17.61
N GLU A 102 8.42 -8.65 18.31
CA GLU A 102 8.28 -7.18 18.29
C GLU A 102 8.58 -6.56 16.92
N SER A 103 9.65 -6.99 16.25
CA SER A 103 10.10 -6.42 14.97
C SER A 103 10.15 -7.43 13.82
N ARG A 104 10.02 -8.72 14.13
CA ARG A 104 10.15 -9.83 13.18
C ARG A 104 9.04 -10.86 13.38
N ALA A 105 8.62 -11.47 12.28
CA ALA A 105 7.84 -12.69 12.30
C ALA A 105 8.69 -13.87 11.83
N GLU A 106 8.47 -15.02 12.45
CA GLU A 106 8.94 -16.31 11.97
C GLU A 106 7.87 -16.95 11.10
N PHE A 107 8.29 -17.63 10.04
CA PHE A 107 7.38 -18.27 9.11
C PHE A 107 7.97 -19.55 8.54
N PHE A 108 7.09 -20.40 8.04
CA PHE A 108 7.42 -21.62 7.31
C PHE A 108 7.04 -21.45 5.83
N ASP A 109 7.97 -21.74 4.91
CA ASP A 109 7.77 -21.63 3.46
C ASP A 109 7.40 -22.97 2.77
N GLY A 110 7.08 -23.98 3.57
CA GLY A 110 6.88 -25.36 3.11
C GLY A 110 8.14 -26.23 3.21
N ILE A 111 9.32 -25.62 3.37
CA ILE A 111 10.60 -26.33 3.40
C ILE A 111 11.44 -25.91 4.62
N HIS A 112 11.54 -24.60 4.90
CA HIS A 112 12.39 -24.03 5.93
C HIS A 112 11.64 -23.06 6.83
N HIS A 113 12.03 -23.01 8.10
CA HIS A 113 11.70 -21.91 8.99
C HIS A 113 12.63 -20.72 8.73
N ARG A 114 12.05 -19.54 8.54
CA ARG A 114 12.78 -18.30 8.26
C ARG A 114 12.18 -17.14 9.04
N ARG A 115 12.89 -15.99 9.03
CA ARG A 115 12.48 -14.76 9.70
C ARG A 115 12.41 -13.60 8.72
N ALA A 116 11.41 -12.74 8.87
CA ALA A 116 11.31 -11.48 8.13
C ALA A 116 10.89 -10.33 9.05
N LEU A 117 11.29 -9.11 8.71
CA LEU A 117 10.83 -7.91 9.39
C LEU A 117 9.33 -7.73 9.18
N LEU A 118 8.61 -7.29 10.23
CA LEU A 118 7.17 -7.01 10.16
C LEU A 118 6.83 -6.00 9.05
N THR A 119 7.73 -5.06 8.77
CA THR A 119 7.59 -4.08 7.69
C THR A 119 7.55 -4.69 6.28
N ARG A 120 7.98 -5.95 6.10
CA ARG A 120 7.89 -6.66 4.81
C ARG A 120 6.51 -7.25 4.55
N PHE A 121 5.64 -7.40 5.55
CA PHE A 121 4.28 -7.93 5.40
C PHE A 121 3.31 -6.86 4.89
N ARG A 122 3.66 -6.31 3.73
CA ARG A 122 2.89 -5.29 2.99
C ARG A 122 3.05 -5.60 1.50
N PRO A 123 2.02 -5.36 0.67
CA PRO A 123 2.03 -5.69 -0.75
C PRO A 123 2.92 -4.73 -1.55
N THR A 124 4.22 -4.73 -1.27
CA THR A 124 5.25 -4.04 -2.04
C THR A 124 5.86 -5.02 -3.05
N SER A 125 6.69 -4.53 -3.99
CA SER A 125 7.31 -5.36 -5.04
C SER A 125 8.27 -6.44 -4.52
N THR A 126 8.70 -6.36 -3.25
CA THR A 126 9.56 -7.35 -2.59
C THR A 126 9.02 -7.77 -1.21
N GLY A 127 7.79 -7.36 -0.91
CA GLY A 127 7.12 -7.68 0.34
C GLY A 127 6.23 -8.91 0.22
N TYR A 128 5.40 -9.10 1.23
CA TYR A 128 4.42 -10.16 1.27
C TYR A 128 3.00 -9.59 1.18
N ARG A 129 2.13 -10.30 0.46
CA ARG A 129 0.70 -10.01 0.34
C ARG A 129 -0.09 -10.99 1.19
N LEU A 130 -1.01 -10.53 2.02
CA LEU A 130 -1.91 -11.42 2.77
C LEU A 130 -2.78 -12.21 1.78
N VAL A 131 -2.80 -13.54 1.91
CA VAL A 131 -3.61 -14.46 1.11
C VAL A 131 -4.76 -15.02 1.94
N LYS A 132 -4.47 -15.41 3.18
CA LYS A 132 -5.45 -15.96 4.11
C LYS A 132 -5.22 -15.38 5.50
N ASP A 133 -6.24 -14.73 6.04
CA ASP A 133 -6.22 -14.32 7.44
C ASP A 133 -6.54 -15.51 8.36
N VAL A 134 -6.20 -15.40 9.64
CA VAL A 134 -6.68 -16.35 10.66
C VAL A 134 -8.18 -16.12 10.77
N LEU A 135 -8.99 -17.11 10.43
CA LEU A 135 -10.42 -17.09 10.70
C LEU A 135 -10.54 -16.85 12.20
N GLY A 136 -11.08 -15.68 12.57
CA GLY A 136 -10.96 -15.14 13.92
C GLY A 136 -11.25 -16.21 14.97
N THR A 137 -10.20 -16.67 15.65
CA THR A 137 -10.40 -17.20 16.99
C THR A 137 -11.00 -16.05 17.76
N PRO A 138 -12.25 -16.15 18.26
CA PRO A 138 -12.79 -15.12 19.13
C PRO A 138 -11.74 -14.90 20.23
N GLN A 139 -11.43 -13.63 20.50
CA GLN A 139 -10.62 -13.29 21.65
C GLN A 139 -11.43 -13.76 22.86
N HIS A 140 -11.22 -15.00 23.30
CA HIS A 140 -11.67 -15.44 24.61
C HIS A 140 -10.85 -14.59 25.57
N GLU A 141 -11.42 -13.45 25.97
CA GLU A 141 -11.06 -12.76 27.19
C GLU A 141 -11.02 -13.82 28.28
N ALA A 142 -9.81 -14.14 28.73
CA ALA A 142 -9.62 -14.86 29.97
C ALA A 142 -10.09 -13.91 31.07
N THR A 143 -11.39 -13.91 31.36
CA THR A 143 -11.91 -13.43 32.63
C THR A 143 -11.36 -14.38 33.69
N LEU A 144 -10.20 -14.04 34.25
CA LEU A 144 -9.82 -14.49 35.59
C LEU A 144 -10.95 -14.00 36.51
N GLN A 145 -11.74 -14.93 37.01
CA GLN A 145 -12.57 -14.70 38.19
C GLN A 145 -11.73 -15.09 39.40
N ASP A 146 -11.47 -14.11 40.26
CA ASP A 146 -10.97 -14.29 41.62
C ASP A 146 -12.04 -14.92 42.53
#